data_AF-A0A7X6P8U0-F1
#
_entry.id   AF-A0A7X6P8U0-F1
#
_cell.length_a   1.000
_cell.length_b   1.000
_cell.length_c   1.000
_cell.angle_alpha   90.00
_cell.angle_beta   90.00
_cell.angle_gamma   90.00
#
_symmetry.space_group_name_H-M   'P 1'
#
loop_
_entity.id
_entity.type
_entity.pdbx_description
1 polymer ?
#
loop_
_entity_poly.entity_id
_entity_poly.type
_entity_poly.pdbx_seq_one_letter_code
_entity_poly.pdbx_strand_id
1 'polypeptide(L)'
;MKTKSVLIIMAVAVLIIMTACSGVPKEKKLTVSNVNVIGDAKDLIKVADGTYTLQNANNELSLTINLQLSQNKDLEMEGLKLGQWTLNLLDKDGNSIPGAMLQFKPESGAELQIIEFLKTGMIGDTLAVTFSQMVTSQDELKKIMKQTTSFELTTVIESIMPGPLAEVTPEETKPTKPSTTQPAQKPQAGQTTPQTTPETSPTATQVKPSEDWDKELDAYSAAIDRYISMKNNLKPGDANAIRRLNEQKAKIDEMTKRFQTASGMTAAQSTRFKNLKAKFDNAG
;
A
#
# COMPACT_ATOMS: atom_id res chain seq x y z
N MET A 1 52.13 27.78 2.12
CA MET A 1 52.47 26.71 3.08
C MET A 1 51.30 25.75 3.17
N LYS A 2 51.58 24.45 3.02
CA LYS A 2 50.62 23.37 2.77
C LYS A 2 49.82 23.05 4.04
N THR A 3 48.49 23.05 3.96
CA THR A 3 47.61 22.47 4.97
C THR A 3 47.76 20.94 4.92
N LYS A 4 48.15 20.35 6.05
CA LYS A 4 48.28 18.89 6.19
C LYS A 4 46.88 18.31 6.40
N SER A 5 46.38 17.59 5.39
CA SER A 5 45.23 16.71 5.51
C SER A 5 45.56 15.55 6.46
N VAL A 6 44.80 15.42 7.53
CA VAL A 6 44.85 14.27 8.44
C VAL A 6 43.80 13.27 7.99
N LEU A 7 44.26 12.16 7.40
CA LEU A 7 43.45 10.98 7.11
C LEU A 7 43.25 10.19 8.42
N ILE A 8 42.02 10.17 8.92
CA ILE A 8 41.60 9.30 10.02
C ILE A 8 41.32 7.92 9.43
N ILE A 9 42.24 7.00 9.62
CA ILE A 9 42.06 5.58 9.35
C ILE A 9 41.23 4.99 10.49
N MET A 10 39.92 4.81 10.28
CA MET A 10 39.09 4.01 11.18
C MET A 10 39.31 2.53 10.85
N ALA A 11 40.10 1.85 11.67
CA ALA A 11 40.22 0.40 11.66
C ALA A 11 38.96 -0.22 12.29
N VAL A 12 38.04 -0.69 11.46
CA VAL A 12 36.92 -1.54 11.91
C VAL A 12 37.46 -2.94 12.16
N ALA A 13 37.70 -3.26 13.42
CA ALA A 13 38.02 -4.61 13.86
C ALA A 13 36.77 -5.49 13.74
N VAL A 14 36.71 -6.31 12.69
CA VAL A 14 35.68 -7.35 12.52
C VAL A 14 36.01 -8.50 13.46
N LEU A 15 35.29 -8.57 14.59
CA LEU A 15 35.28 -9.74 15.47
C LEU A 15 34.53 -10.88 14.77
N ILE A 16 35.30 -11.80 14.16
CA ILE A 16 34.80 -13.06 13.60
C ILE A 16 34.52 -14.00 14.78
N ILE A 17 33.27 -14.05 15.25
CA ILE A 17 32.83 -15.06 16.20
C ILE A 17 32.46 -16.31 15.38
N MET A 18 33.41 -17.23 15.25
CA MET A 18 33.18 -18.56 14.69
C MET A 18 32.39 -19.41 15.68
N THR A 19 31.06 -19.38 15.58
CA THR A 19 30.19 -20.45 16.06
C THR A 19 29.61 -21.18 14.85
N ALA A 20 30.32 -22.23 14.44
CA ALA A 20 29.89 -23.17 13.43
C ALA A 20 28.98 -24.21 14.07
N CYS A 21 27.72 -24.31 13.63
CA CYS A 21 26.85 -25.45 13.91
C CYS A 21 25.96 -25.89 12.73
N SER A 22 26.11 -25.34 11.51
CA SER A 22 25.25 -25.74 10.37
C SER A 22 25.94 -25.87 9.01
N GLY A 23 27.22 -25.44 8.86
CA GLY A 23 27.92 -25.49 7.56
C GLY A 23 27.29 -24.62 6.45
N VAL A 24 26.19 -23.91 6.75
CA VAL A 24 25.53 -22.96 5.88
C VAL A 24 26.01 -21.55 6.27
N PRO A 25 26.40 -20.69 5.30
CA PRO A 25 26.72 -19.30 5.59
C PRO A 25 25.53 -18.59 6.27
N LYS A 26 25.83 -17.74 7.27
CA LYS A 26 24.81 -16.89 7.91
C LYS A 26 24.42 -15.70 7.04
N GLU A 27 25.32 -15.26 6.17
CA GLU A 27 25.11 -14.08 5.32
C GLU A 27 25.76 -14.28 3.95
N LYS A 28 25.19 -13.65 2.94
CA LYS A 28 25.76 -13.53 1.60
C LYS A 28 25.49 -12.16 1.01
N LYS A 29 26.55 -11.51 0.50
CA LYS A 29 26.43 -10.24 -0.22
C LYS A 29 26.03 -10.48 -1.67
N LEU A 30 25.04 -9.74 -2.14
CA LEU A 30 24.53 -9.74 -3.51
C LEU A 30 24.70 -8.33 -4.06
N THR A 31 25.61 -8.15 -5.01
CA THR A 31 25.78 -6.88 -5.71
C THR A 31 24.97 -6.94 -7.01
N VAL A 32 23.94 -6.10 -7.11
CA VAL A 32 22.99 -6.10 -8.22
C VAL A 32 22.88 -4.71 -8.82
N SER A 33 22.52 -4.70 -10.10
CA SER A 33 22.17 -3.49 -10.85
C SER A 33 21.04 -3.81 -11.81
N ASN A 34 20.16 -2.85 -12.06
CA ASN A 34 19.03 -3.02 -13.00
C ASN A 34 18.20 -4.29 -12.70
N VAL A 35 17.87 -4.51 -11.43
CA VAL A 35 17.01 -5.62 -11.01
C VAL A 35 15.69 -5.58 -11.77
N ASN A 36 15.29 -6.71 -12.32
CA ASN A 36 14.02 -6.85 -13.04
C ASN A 36 12.84 -6.72 -12.06
N VAL A 37 11.88 -5.85 -12.39
CA VAL A 37 10.61 -5.71 -11.66
C VAL A 37 9.49 -6.15 -12.59
N ILE A 38 8.75 -7.18 -12.18
CA ILE A 38 7.66 -7.80 -12.91
C ILE A 38 6.34 -7.46 -12.22
N GLY A 39 5.29 -7.29 -13.02
CA GLY A 39 3.91 -7.13 -12.54
C GLY A 39 3.47 -5.66 -12.41
N ASP A 40 2.47 -5.43 -11.57
CA ASP A 40 1.65 -4.21 -11.61
C ASP A 40 2.39 -2.94 -11.16
N ALA A 41 3.43 -3.08 -10.33
CA ALA A 41 4.21 -1.95 -9.82
C ALA A 41 5.48 -1.65 -10.64
N LYS A 42 5.72 -2.35 -11.76
CA LYS A 42 6.95 -2.20 -12.57
C LYS A 42 7.23 -0.77 -13.05
N ASP A 43 6.18 0.02 -13.29
CA ASP A 43 6.29 1.41 -13.75
C ASP A 43 6.30 2.39 -12.56
N LEU A 44 5.92 1.92 -11.38
CA LEU A 44 5.83 2.72 -10.15
C LEU A 44 7.15 2.75 -9.38
N ILE A 45 7.89 1.64 -9.41
CA ILE A 45 9.11 1.45 -8.64
C ILE A 45 10.19 0.75 -9.45
N LYS A 46 11.42 0.89 -8.99
CA LYS A 46 12.54 0.00 -9.33
C LYS A 46 13.31 -0.35 -8.08
N VAL A 47 14.18 -1.36 -8.12
CA VAL A 47 15.10 -1.62 -7.01
C VAL A 47 16.36 -0.76 -7.24
N ALA A 48 16.85 -0.10 -6.19
CA ALA A 48 18.08 0.68 -6.27
C ALA A 48 19.29 -0.23 -6.55
N ASP A 49 20.25 0.26 -7.33
CA ASP A 49 21.51 -0.46 -7.52
C ASP A 49 22.30 -0.47 -6.21
N GLY A 50 22.95 -1.59 -5.90
CA GLY A 50 23.69 -1.69 -4.66
C GLY A 50 24.09 -3.08 -4.25
N THR A 51 24.64 -3.17 -3.04
CA THR A 51 24.97 -4.44 -2.40
C THR A 51 23.99 -4.71 -1.27
N TYR A 52 23.25 -5.80 -1.39
CA TYR A 52 22.30 -6.27 -0.40
C TYR A 52 22.84 -7.51 0.30
N THR A 53 22.37 -7.78 1.51
CA THR A 53 22.82 -8.93 2.30
C THR A 53 21.67 -9.90 2.48
N LEU A 54 21.76 -11.07 1.84
CA LEU A 54 20.90 -12.20 2.11
C LEU A 54 21.32 -12.81 3.43
N GLN A 55 20.45 -12.76 4.42
CA GLN A 55 20.68 -13.28 5.76
C GLN A 55 20.02 -14.64 5.92
N ASN A 56 20.63 -15.49 6.73
CA ASN A 56 20.11 -16.77 7.19
C ASN A 56 20.20 -16.79 8.72
N ALA A 57 19.05 -16.61 9.38
CA ALA A 57 18.93 -16.68 10.82
C ALA A 57 17.87 -17.73 11.18
N ASN A 58 18.24 -18.76 11.93
CA ASN A 58 17.31 -19.81 12.38
C ASN A 58 16.48 -20.46 11.25
N ASN A 59 17.12 -20.69 10.09
CA ASN A 59 16.50 -21.21 8.87
C ASN A 59 15.49 -20.28 8.20
N GLU A 60 15.43 -19.02 8.63
CA GLU A 60 14.76 -17.95 7.91
C GLU A 60 15.76 -17.25 7.00
N LEU A 61 15.49 -17.30 5.70
CA LEU A 61 16.14 -16.42 4.74
C LEU A 61 15.44 -15.07 4.75
N SER A 62 16.22 -13.98 4.83
CA SER A 62 15.69 -12.64 4.72
C SER A 62 16.57 -11.74 3.87
N LEU A 63 15.94 -10.81 3.15
CA LEU A 63 16.61 -9.84 2.30
C LEU A 63 15.84 -8.52 2.37
N THR A 64 16.51 -7.48 2.84
CA THR A 64 16.00 -6.10 2.78
C THR A 64 16.53 -5.42 1.54
N ILE A 65 15.63 -4.94 0.69
CA ILE A 65 15.96 -4.19 -0.53
C ILE A 65 15.48 -2.75 -0.43
N ASN A 66 16.05 -1.86 -1.24
CA ASN A 66 15.61 -0.47 -1.33
C ASN A 66 14.81 -0.30 -2.62
N LEU A 67 13.50 -0.07 -2.48
CA LEU A 67 12.63 0.35 -3.58
C LEU A 67 12.87 1.84 -3.83
N GLN A 68 13.15 2.22 -5.07
CA GLN A 68 13.21 3.60 -5.51
C GLN A 68 11.92 3.96 -6.27
N LEU A 69 11.30 5.07 -5.90
CA LEU A 69 10.07 5.53 -6.52
C LEU A 69 10.34 6.08 -7.92
N SER A 70 9.63 5.55 -8.91
CA SER A 70 9.66 5.98 -10.31
C SER A 70 8.41 6.78 -10.68
N GLN A 71 7.26 6.40 -10.11
CA GLN A 71 5.98 7.07 -10.31
C GLN A 71 5.09 6.94 -9.08
N ASN A 72 4.42 8.04 -8.72
CA ASN A 72 3.40 8.04 -7.68
C ASN A 72 2.10 7.39 -8.13
N LYS A 73 1.42 6.71 -7.20
CA LYS A 73 0.06 6.20 -7.39
C LYS A 73 -0.67 6.18 -6.04
N ASP A 74 -1.88 6.72 -6.00
CA ASP A 74 -2.77 6.66 -4.83
C ASP A 74 -3.66 5.42 -4.96
N LEU A 75 -3.15 4.28 -4.49
CA LEU A 75 -3.85 2.98 -4.62
C LEU A 75 -5.25 3.03 -3.99
N GLU A 76 -5.39 3.68 -2.85
CA GLU A 76 -6.65 3.77 -2.11
C GLU A 76 -7.72 4.54 -2.90
N MET A 77 -7.35 5.67 -3.51
CA MET A 77 -8.26 6.45 -4.36
C MET A 77 -8.71 5.67 -5.61
N GLU A 78 -7.87 4.76 -6.10
CA GLU A 78 -8.19 3.90 -7.26
C GLU A 78 -8.93 2.61 -6.86
N GLY A 79 -9.24 2.41 -5.57
CA GLY A 79 -9.85 1.17 -5.11
C GLY A 79 -8.92 -0.05 -5.26
N LEU A 80 -7.61 0.17 -5.06
CA LEU A 80 -6.57 -0.85 -5.16
C LEU A 80 -5.90 -1.06 -3.80
N LYS A 81 -5.37 -2.27 -3.59
CA LYS A 81 -4.53 -2.65 -2.45
C LYS A 81 -3.28 -3.38 -2.91
N LEU A 82 -2.29 -3.51 -2.04
CA LEU A 82 -1.14 -4.35 -2.32
C LEU A 82 -1.56 -5.82 -2.28
N GLY A 83 -1.20 -6.54 -3.34
CA GLY A 83 -1.25 -8.00 -3.37
C GLY A 83 0.05 -8.61 -2.86
N GLN A 84 0.27 -9.87 -3.22
CA GLN A 84 1.50 -10.57 -2.83
C GLN A 84 2.71 -10.06 -3.63
N TRP A 85 3.74 -9.61 -2.92
CA TRP A 85 5.04 -9.27 -3.53
C TRP A 85 6.07 -10.32 -3.13
N THR A 86 6.96 -10.67 -4.07
CA THR A 86 7.98 -11.71 -3.84
C THR A 86 9.32 -11.34 -4.45
N LEU A 87 10.40 -11.79 -3.83
CA LEU A 87 11.73 -11.83 -4.43
C LEU A 87 12.05 -13.26 -4.85
N ASN A 88 12.23 -13.48 -6.15
CA ASN A 88 12.75 -14.74 -6.66
C ASN A 88 14.28 -14.66 -6.70
N LEU A 89 14.95 -15.51 -5.93
CA LEU A 89 16.42 -15.56 -5.94
C LEU A 89 16.91 -16.28 -7.20
N LEU A 90 17.88 -15.67 -7.87
CA LEU A 90 18.40 -16.14 -9.14
C LEU A 90 19.83 -16.67 -8.99
N ASP A 91 20.17 -17.69 -9.78
CA ASP A 91 21.53 -18.19 -9.91
C ASP A 91 22.37 -17.34 -10.88
N LYS A 92 23.64 -17.73 -11.05
CA LYS A 92 24.62 -17.03 -11.92
C LYS A 92 24.20 -16.92 -13.38
N ASP A 93 23.28 -17.78 -13.82
CA ASP A 93 22.79 -17.84 -15.20
C ASP A 93 21.45 -17.08 -15.34
N GLY A 94 20.96 -16.47 -14.26
CA GLY A 94 19.71 -15.71 -14.21
C GLY A 94 18.46 -16.58 -14.03
N ASN A 95 18.61 -17.85 -13.68
CA ASN A 95 17.46 -18.75 -13.49
C ASN A 95 16.96 -18.71 -12.04
N SER A 96 15.64 -18.81 -11.87
CA SER A 96 15.03 -18.95 -10.54
C SER A 96 15.48 -20.23 -9.86
N ILE A 97 15.97 -20.10 -8.63
CA ILE A 97 16.37 -21.25 -7.80
C ILE A 97 15.09 -21.85 -7.19
N PRO A 98 14.81 -23.15 -7.40
CA PRO A 98 13.65 -23.80 -6.79
C PRO A 98 13.64 -23.64 -5.27
N GLY A 99 12.49 -23.25 -4.72
CA GLY A 99 12.30 -23.04 -3.28
C GLY A 99 12.88 -21.74 -2.72
N ALA A 100 13.46 -20.88 -3.57
CA ALA A 100 14.13 -19.65 -3.16
C ALA A 100 13.26 -18.40 -3.45
N MET A 101 12.02 -18.39 -2.94
CA MET A 101 11.06 -17.32 -3.14
C MET A 101 10.74 -16.65 -1.81
N LEU A 102 11.37 -15.51 -1.57
CA LEU A 102 11.17 -14.72 -0.35
C LEU A 102 9.87 -13.94 -0.51
N GLN A 103 8.99 -14.07 0.48
CA GLN A 103 7.70 -13.42 0.43
C GLN A 103 7.75 -12.11 1.21
N PHE A 104 7.14 -11.08 0.66
CA PHE A 104 6.77 -9.94 1.47
C PHE A 104 5.68 -10.40 2.43
N LYS A 105 6.03 -10.51 3.70
CA LYS A 105 5.04 -10.68 4.76
C LYS A 105 4.76 -9.30 5.34
N PRO A 106 3.53 -8.77 5.19
CA PRO A 106 3.16 -7.56 5.90
C PRO A 106 3.07 -7.90 7.39
N GLU A 107 4.18 -7.82 8.11
CA GLU A 107 4.10 -7.53 9.54
C GLU A 107 3.37 -6.19 9.70
N SER A 108 2.56 -6.05 10.76
CA SER A 108 1.63 -4.93 10.92
C SER A 108 2.31 -3.58 10.62
N GLY A 109 1.89 -2.91 9.54
CA GLY A 109 2.34 -1.57 9.17
C GLY A 109 3.29 -1.46 7.97
N ALA A 110 3.99 -2.52 7.57
CA ALA A 110 4.90 -2.44 6.41
C ALA A 110 4.16 -2.19 5.08
N GLU A 111 2.98 -2.79 4.92
CA GLU A 111 2.09 -2.54 3.77
C GLU A 111 1.70 -1.06 3.68
N LEU A 112 1.31 -0.46 4.82
CA LEU A 112 0.94 0.95 4.88
C LEU A 112 2.11 1.86 4.51
N GLN A 113 3.34 1.49 4.85
CA GLN A 113 4.53 2.25 4.45
C GLN A 113 4.75 2.22 2.94
N ILE A 114 4.52 1.08 2.28
CA ILE A 114 4.63 0.98 0.81
C ILE A 114 3.50 1.78 0.16
N ILE A 115 2.25 1.66 0.65
CA ILE A 115 1.11 2.43 0.14
C ILE A 115 1.38 3.93 0.26
N GLU A 116 1.82 4.38 1.44
CA GLU A 116 2.15 5.79 1.68
C GLU A 116 3.32 6.24 0.79
N PHE A 117 4.36 5.42 0.67
CA PHE A 117 5.50 5.70 -0.21
C PHE A 117 5.08 5.87 -1.67
N LEU A 118 4.20 5.02 -2.20
CA LEU A 118 3.66 5.15 -3.56
C LEU A 118 2.80 6.41 -3.71
N LYS A 119 2.00 6.73 -2.69
CA LYS A 119 1.07 7.87 -2.71
C LYS A 119 1.77 9.21 -2.57
N THR A 120 2.77 9.29 -1.70
CA THR A 120 3.32 10.56 -1.22
C THR A 120 4.83 10.71 -1.37
N GLY A 121 5.57 9.65 -1.70
CA GLY A 121 7.01 9.76 -1.92
C GLY A 121 7.37 10.70 -3.07
N MET A 122 8.58 11.26 -3.05
CA MET A 122 9.13 11.98 -4.19
C MET A 122 9.84 11.01 -5.13
N ILE A 123 9.78 11.24 -6.44
CA ILE A 123 10.50 10.40 -7.40
C ILE A 123 11.99 10.42 -7.08
N GLY A 124 12.59 9.24 -7.00
CA GLY A 124 13.96 9.05 -6.54
C GLY A 124 14.10 8.72 -5.06
N ASP A 125 13.07 8.97 -4.23
CA ASP A 125 13.05 8.53 -2.82
C ASP A 125 13.17 7.01 -2.75
N THR A 126 13.76 6.55 -1.65
CA THR A 126 13.97 5.13 -1.39
C THR A 126 13.25 4.66 -0.14
N LEU A 127 12.62 3.49 -0.20
CA LEU A 127 12.03 2.79 0.93
C LEU A 127 12.68 1.42 1.10
N ALA A 128 13.14 1.11 2.31
CA ALA A 128 13.64 -0.22 2.66
C ALA A 128 12.47 -1.18 2.91
N VAL A 129 12.47 -2.33 2.22
CA VAL A 129 11.44 -3.37 2.34
C VAL A 129 12.09 -4.73 2.52
N THR A 130 11.65 -5.48 3.53
CA THR A 130 12.18 -6.81 3.87
C THR A 130 11.27 -7.91 3.35
N PHE A 131 11.89 -8.92 2.74
CA PHE A 131 11.25 -10.14 2.28
C PHE A 131 11.86 -11.32 3.02
N SER A 132 11.06 -12.31 3.40
CA SER A 132 11.57 -13.49 4.11
C SER A 132 10.87 -14.79 3.76
N GLN A 133 11.53 -15.90 4.06
CA GLN A 133 10.99 -17.24 3.92
C GLN A 133 11.66 -18.20 4.92
N MET A 134 10.86 -19.05 5.56
CA MET A 134 11.37 -20.20 6.30
C MET A 134 11.72 -21.35 5.35
N VAL A 135 12.93 -21.87 5.45
CA VAL A 135 13.43 -23.02 4.67
C VAL A 135 13.74 -24.16 5.63
N THR A 136 12.86 -25.17 5.68
CA THR A 136 13.00 -26.26 6.67
C THR A 136 14.10 -27.27 6.32
N SER A 137 14.46 -27.39 5.03
CA SER A 137 15.52 -28.29 4.55
C SER A 137 16.89 -27.62 4.61
N GLN A 138 17.82 -28.21 5.37
CA GLN A 138 19.20 -27.71 5.45
C GLN A 138 19.94 -27.80 4.12
N ASP A 139 19.70 -28.85 3.33
CA ASP A 139 20.35 -29.03 2.02
C ASP A 139 19.84 -28.00 1.01
N GLU A 140 18.55 -27.70 1.04
CA GLU A 140 17.94 -26.65 0.23
C GLU A 140 18.47 -25.28 0.62
N LEU A 141 18.50 -24.97 1.92
CA LEU A 141 19.06 -23.73 2.45
C LEU A 141 20.54 -23.55 2.04
N LYS A 142 21.34 -24.61 2.14
CA LYS A 142 22.74 -24.63 1.68
C LYS A 142 22.85 -24.38 0.18
N LYS A 143 21.98 -25.01 -0.62
CA LYS A 143 21.93 -24.83 -2.07
C LYS A 143 21.59 -23.38 -2.43
N ILE A 144 20.56 -22.81 -1.83
CA ILE A 144 20.14 -21.42 -2.04
C ILE A 144 21.29 -20.46 -1.71
N MET A 145 21.82 -20.54 -0.48
CA MET A 145 22.93 -19.69 -0.05
C MET A 145 24.16 -19.84 -0.95
N LYS A 146 24.45 -21.03 -1.48
CA LYS A 146 25.57 -21.22 -2.41
C LYS A 146 25.29 -20.63 -3.80
N GLN A 147 24.10 -20.84 -4.36
CA GLN A 147 23.81 -20.54 -5.76
C GLN A 147 23.36 -19.11 -6.03
N THR A 148 22.70 -18.44 -5.07
CA THR A 148 22.12 -17.10 -5.30
C THR A 148 23.17 -16.06 -5.66
N THR A 149 23.02 -15.38 -6.79
CA THR A 149 23.89 -14.26 -7.17
C THR A 149 23.12 -12.95 -7.36
N SER A 150 21.83 -13.05 -7.65
CA SER A 150 20.93 -11.91 -7.85
C SER A 150 19.50 -12.29 -7.48
N PHE A 151 18.56 -11.41 -7.79
CA PHE A 151 17.13 -11.62 -7.56
C PHE A 151 16.33 -10.78 -8.56
N GLU A 152 15.04 -11.08 -8.68
CA GLU A 152 14.03 -10.25 -9.33
C GLU A 152 12.86 -10.01 -8.38
N LEU A 153 12.13 -8.92 -8.60
CA LEU A 153 10.96 -8.55 -7.81
C LEU A 153 9.69 -8.79 -8.61
N THR A 154 8.76 -9.57 -8.06
CA THR A 154 7.40 -9.71 -8.60
C THR A 154 6.43 -8.93 -7.71
N THR A 155 5.56 -8.16 -8.34
CA THR A 155 4.62 -7.25 -7.66
C THR A 155 3.20 -7.50 -8.15
N VAL A 156 2.26 -7.51 -7.20
CA VAL A 156 0.84 -7.62 -7.48
C VAL A 156 0.12 -6.45 -6.81
N ILE A 157 -0.83 -5.85 -7.53
CA ILE A 157 -1.76 -4.86 -7.02
C ILE A 157 -3.17 -5.37 -7.32
N GLU A 158 -4.02 -5.46 -6.30
CA GLU A 158 -5.34 -6.07 -6.41
C GLU A 158 -6.44 -5.01 -6.31
N SER A 159 -7.55 -5.22 -7.00
CA SER A 159 -8.76 -4.42 -6.78
C SER A 159 -9.44 -4.80 -5.46
N ILE A 160 -9.96 -3.81 -4.75
CA ILE A 160 -10.78 -4.00 -3.55
C ILE A 160 -12.28 -4.11 -3.87
N MET A 161 -12.68 -3.98 -5.13
CA MET A 161 -14.06 -4.23 -5.50
C MET A 161 -14.36 -5.73 -5.35
N PRO A 162 -15.44 -6.13 -4.62
CA PRO A 162 -15.95 -7.47 -4.79
C PRO A 162 -16.27 -7.62 -6.27
N GLY A 163 -15.78 -8.70 -6.88
CA GLY A 163 -16.16 -9.04 -8.26
C GLY A 163 -17.68 -8.96 -8.42
N PRO A 164 -18.18 -8.66 -9.63
CA PRO A 164 -19.61 -8.51 -9.84
C PRO A 164 -20.33 -9.68 -9.15
N LEU A 165 -21.22 -9.36 -8.20
CA LEU A 165 -22.17 -10.30 -7.64
C LEU A 165 -22.70 -11.05 -8.85
N ALA A 166 -22.47 -12.36 -8.91
CA ALA A 166 -22.97 -13.21 -9.98
C ALA A 166 -24.42 -12.78 -10.19
N GLU A 167 -24.69 -12.18 -11.35
CA GLU A 167 -26.01 -11.74 -11.72
C GLU A 167 -26.87 -12.99 -11.56
N VAL A 168 -27.76 -12.96 -10.56
CA VAL A 168 -28.73 -14.03 -10.33
C VAL A 168 -29.53 -14.06 -11.62
N THR A 169 -29.09 -14.92 -12.54
CA THR A 169 -29.81 -15.21 -13.75
C THR A 169 -31.16 -15.70 -13.26
N PRO A 170 -32.26 -14.99 -13.56
CA PRO A 170 -33.58 -15.50 -13.20
C PRO A 170 -33.69 -16.88 -13.84
N GLU A 171 -33.81 -17.93 -13.02
CA GLU A 171 -34.07 -19.27 -13.52
C GLU A 171 -35.32 -19.20 -14.41
N GLU A 172 -35.08 -19.39 -15.71
CA GLU A 172 -36.12 -19.49 -16.70
C GLU A 172 -36.96 -20.72 -16.34
N THR A 173 -38.17 -20.46 -15.86
CA THR A 173 -39.07 -21.46 -15.31
C THR A 173 -39.53 -22.37 -16.43
N LYS A 174 -38.93 -23.55 -16.56
CA LYS A 174 -39.39 -24.55 -17.51
C LYS A 174 -40.60 -25.29 -16.92
N PRO A 175 -41.78 -25.30 -17.58
CA PRO A 175 -42.99 -25.85 -17.02
C PRO A 175 -42.99 -27.37 -17.12
N THR A 176 -43.23 -28.06 -16.00
CA THR A 176 -43.55 -29.49 -16.01
C THR A 176 -44.91 -29.71 -15.36
N LYS A 177 -45.82 -30.34 -16.10
CA LYS A 177 -47.22 -30.65 -15.77
C LYS A 177 -47.36 -31.53 -14.51
N PRO A 178 -48.57 -31.54 -13.90
CA PRO A 178 -48.81 -31.93 -12.52
C PRO A 178 -49.09 -33.43 -12.38
N SER A 179 -48.76 -33.98 -11.21
CA SER A 179 -49.35 -35.22 -10.74
C SER A 179 -50.00 -34.99 -9.37
N THR A 180 -51.29 -35.24 -9.34
CA THR A 180 -52.20 -35.40 -8.20
C THR A 180 -51.58 -36.28 -7.10
N THR A 181 -51.84 -36.10 -5.80
CA THR A 181 -53.12 -36.41 -5.15
C THR A 181 -53.18 -35.82 -3.71
N GLN A 182 -54.27 -35.14 -3.40
CA GLN A 182 -54.83 -34.80 -2.06
C GLN A 182 -55.26 -36.13 -1.35
N PRO A 183 -55.49 -36.27 -0.01
CA PRO A 183 -56.35 -35.32 0.68
C PRO A 183 -56.28 -35.01 2.20
N ALA A 184 -56.72 -33.76 2.43
CA ALA A 184 -57.66 -33.27 3.45
C ALA A 184 -57.22 -33.16 4.91
N GLN A 185 -57.31 -31.95 5.47
CA GLN A 185 -58.39 -31.56 6.39
C GLN A 185 -58.48 -30.03 6.60
N LYS A 186 -59.55 -29.61 7.27
CA LYS A 186 -60.45 -28.45 7.03
C LYS A 186 -60.07 -27.16 7.82
N PRO A 187 -60.56 -25.97 7.42
CA PRO A 187 -60.14 -24.65 7.92
C PRO A 187 -61.11 -24.02 8.93
N GLN A 188 -60.64 -22.98 9.65
CA GLN A 188 -61.48 -21.94 10.27
C GLN A 188 -60.58 -20.72 10.61
N ALA A 189 -60.64 -19.60 9.89
CA ALA A 189 -61.62 -18.51 9.92
C ALA A 189 -61.63 -17.72 11.25
N GLY A 190 -61.20 -16.45 11.18
CA GLY A 190 -61.32 -15.48 12.27
C GLY A 190 -60.80 -14.10 11.86
N GLN A 191 -61.71 -13.25 11.37
CA GLN A 191 -61.53 -11.80 11.15
C GLN A 191 -61.28 -11.08 12.48
N THR A 192 -60.58 -9.94 12.45
CA THR A 192 -61.09 -8.58 12.78
C THR A 192 -59.96 -7.62 13.19
N THR A 193 -59.78 -6.55 12.41
CA THR A 193 -59.31 -5.24 12.87
C THR A 193 -60.44 -4.60 13.71
N PRO A 194 -60.18 -3.67 14.67
CA PRO A 194 -59.76 -2.31 14.33
C PRO A 194 -58.86 -1.55 15.35
N GLN A 195 -58.20 -0.52 14.80
CA GLN A 195 -57.61 0.71 15.37
C GLN A 195 -57.62 0.96 16.89
N THR A 196 -56.49 1.45 17.40
CA THR A 196 -56.41 2.66 18.25
C THR A 196 -54.96 3.16 18.35
N THR A 197 -54.73 4.43 17.98
CA THR A 197 -53.62 5.28 18.44
C THR A 197 -54.22 6.21 19.51
N PRO A 198 -53.49 6.66 20.55
CA PRO A 198 -52.60 7.81 20.38
C PRO A 198 -51.32 7.82 21.28
N GLU A 199 -50.46 8.80 20.98
CA GLU A 199 -49.50 9.50 21.85
C GLU A 199 -48.05 8.98 22.09
N THR A 200 -47.16 9.57 21.29
CA THR A 200 -45.92 10.31 21.64
C THR A 200 -44.88 9.69 22.58
N SER A 201 -43.73 9.34 22.00
CA SER A 201 -42.40 9.55 22.57
C SER A 201 -41.36 9.74 21.45
N PRO A 202 -40.36 10.61 21.64
CA PRO A 202 -39.55 11.17 20.55
C PRO A 202 -38.67 10.11 19.88
N THR A 203 -38.76 10.06 18.56
CA THR A 203 -37.83 9.35 17.67
C THR A 203 -36.41 9.78 18.02
N ALA A 204 -35.61 8.84 18.50
CA ALA A 204 -34.17 8.99 18.57
C ALA A 204 -33.67 9.32 17.16
N THR A 205 -33.28 10.58 16.96
CA THR A 205 -32.52 11.01 15.80
C THR A 205 -31.32 10.08 15.68
N GLN A 206 -31.23 9.32 14.60
CA GLN A 206 -30.00 8.62 14.23
C GLN A 206 -28.90 9.68 14.11
N VAL A 207 -28.04 9.74 15.13
CA VAL A 207 -26.84 10.56 15.10
C VAL A 207 -25.92 9.94 14.06
N LYS A 208 -25.89 10.56 12.87
CA LYS A 208 -24.83 10.35 11.90
C LYS A 208 -23.49 10.54 12.65
N PRO A 209 -22.54 9.59 12.56
CA PRO A 209 -21.24 9.77 13.20
C PRO A 209 -20.67 11.12 12.79
N SER A 210 -20.30 11.95 13.77
CA SER A 210 -19.72 13.26 13.51
C SER A 210 -18.44 13.06 12.70
N GLU A 211 -18.44 13.57 11.47
CA GLU A 211 -17.24 13.54 10.61
C GLU A 211 -16.08 14.24 11.35
N ASP A 212 -14.90 13.61 11.36
CA ASP A 212 -13.70 14.13 12.03
C ASP A 212 -13.08 15.26 11.18
N TRP A 213 -13.68 16.43 11.26
CA TRP A 213 -13.28 17.62 10.52
C TRP A 213 -11.84 18.06 10.81
N ASP A 214 -11.30 17.75 11.99
CA ASP A 214 -9.93 18.14 12.34
C ASP A 214 -8.91 17.33 11.55
N LYS A 215 -9.10 16.00 11.45
CA LYS A 215 -8.27 15.14 10.60
C LYS A 215 -8.30 15.57 9.13
N GLU A 216 -9.45 16.03 8.64
CA GLU A 216 -9.57 16.49 7.27
C GLU A 216 -8.90 17.84 7.03
N LEU A 217 -9.00 18.76 7.99
CA LEU A 217 -8.29 20.03 7.94
C LEU A 217 -6.78 19.84 8.01
N ASP A 218 -6.30 18.83 8.75
CA ASP A 218 -4.89 18.40 8.74
C ASP A 218 -4.47 17.93 7.35
N ALA A 219 -5.26 17.06 6.73
CA ALA A 219 -5.00 16.59 5.37
C ALA A 219 -5.01 17.74 4.34
N TYR A 220 -5.91 18.71 4.50
CA TYR A 220 -5.99 19.90 3.66
C TYR A 220 -4.76 20.79 3.82
N SER A 221 -4.32 21.02 5.06
CA SER A 221 -3.09 21.76 5.34
C SER A 221 -1.88 21.09 4.69
N ALA A 222 -1.73 19.77 4.87
CA ALA A 222 -0.63 19.01 4.30
C ALA A 222 -0.64 19.05 2.75
N ALA A 223 -1.82 18.98 2.13
CA ALA A 223 -1.94 19.11 0.68
C ALA A 223 -1.48 20.49 0.17
N ILE A 224 -1.83 21.57 0.88
CA ILE A 224 -1.40 22.94 0.57
C ILE A 224 0.12 23.09 0.74
N ASP A 225 0.68 22.59 1.84
CA ASP A 225 2.13 22.63 2.10
C ASP A 225 2.92 21.89 1.01
N ARG A 226 2.39 20.75 0.55
CA ARG A 226 2.95 20.02 -0.58
C ARG A 226 2.91 20.82 -1.88
N TYR A 227 1.78 21.47 -2.20
CA TYR A 227 1.68 22.32 -3.40
C TYR A 227 2.72 23.45 -3.37
N ILE A 228 2.85 24.14 -2.23
CA ILE A 228 3.84 25.23 -2.05
C ILE A 228 5.26 24.71 -2.26
N SER A 229 5.59 23.56 -1.65
CA SER A 229 6.90 22.93 -1.82
C SER A 229 7.18 22.56 -3.28
N MET A 230 6.21 21.97 -3.98
CA MET A 230 6.35 21.62 -5.39
C MET A 230 6.53 22.86 -6.28
N LYS A 231 5.79 23.93 -6.02
CA LYS A 231 5.90 25.21 -6.75
C LYS A 231 7.28 25.84 -6.56
N ASN A 232 7.78 25.88 -5.32
CA ASN A 232 9.07 26.49 -4.99
C ASN A 232 10.27 25.73 -5.60
N ASN A 233 10.13 24.44 -5.81
CA ASN A 233 11.16 23.58 -6.37
C ASN A 233 10.98 23.29 -7.88
N LEU A 234 10.02 23.95 -8.54
CA LEU A 234 9.69 23.70 -9.93
C LEU A 234 10.82 24.18 -10.86
N LYS A 235 11.39 23.27 -11.66
CA LYS A 235 12.37 23.63 -12.68
C LYS A 235 11.66 24.09 -13.96
N PRO A 236 12.06 25.22 -14.56
CA PRO A 236 11.48 25.67 -15.83
C PRO A 236 11.63 24.60 -16.92
N GLY A 237 10.53 24.29 -17.62
CA GLY A 237 10.52 23.34 -18.74
C GLY A 237 10.35 21.86 -18.35
N ASP A 238 10.27 21.53 -17.07
CA ASP A 238 9.94 20.16 -16.63
C ASP A 238 8.43 19.92 -16.76
N ALA A 239 8.01 19.41 -17.93
CA ALA A 239 6.62 19.11 -18.23
C ALA A 239 5.96 18.16 -17.21
N ASN A 240 6.72 17.23 -16.64
CA ASN A 240 6.20 16.30 -15.64
C ASN A 240 5.99 16.98 -14.29
N ALA A 241 6.92 17.84 -13.86
CA ALA A 241 6.76 18.62 -12.64
C ALA A 241 5.60 19.63 -12.76
N ILE A 242 5.44 20.25 -13.94
CA ILE A 242 4.29 21.14 -14.24
C ILE A 242 2.97 20.38 -14.16
N ARG A 243 2.88 19.20 -14.79
CA ARG A 243 1.68 18.34 -14.72
C ARG A 243 1.33 17.99 -13.27
N ARG A 244 2.32 17.56 -12.49
CA ARG A 244 2.13 17.19 -11.06
C ARG A 244 1.68 18.36 -10.21
N LEU A 245 2.24 19.55 -10.45
CA LEU A 245 1.82 20.77 -9.75
C LEU A 245 0.33 21.07 -10.01
N ASN A 246 -0.12 20.88 -11.26
CA ASN A 246 -1.53 21.07 -11.64
C ASN A 246 -2.44 20.01 -11.04
N GLU A 247 -2.02 18.75 -10.97
CA GLU A 247 -2.78 17.66 -10.31
C GLU A 247 -2.94 17.91 -8.81
N GLN A 248 -1.87 18.33 -8.14
CA GLN A 248 -1.92 18.70 -6.73
C GLN A 248 -2.84 19.92 -6.51
N LYS A 249 -2.81 20.89 -7.42
CA LYS A 249 -3.73 22.03 -7.39
C LYS A 249 -5.20 21.57 -7.50
N ALA A 250 -5.50 20.66 -8.43
CA ALA A 250 -6.85 20.14 -8.62
C ALA A 250 -7.37 19.40 -7.37
N LYS A 251 -6.50 18.63 -6.69
CA LYS A 251 -6.84 17.98 -5.42
C LYS A 251 -7.20 18.98 -4.32
N ILE A 252 -6.44 20.08 -4.20
CA ILE A 252 -6.74 21.15 -3.25
C ILE A 252 -8.07 21.84 -3.60
N ASP A 253 -8.33 22.08 -4.89
CA ASP A 253 -9.60 22.67 -5.36
C ASP A 253 -10.80 21.75 -5.01
N GLU A 254 -10.66 20.43 -5.12
CA GLU A 254 -11.68 19.45 -4.71
C GLU A 254 -11.93 19.48 -3.19
N MET A 255 -10.87 19.42 -2.39
CA MET A 255 -10.98 19.53 -0.93
C MET A 255 -11.62 20.86 -0.51
N THR A 256 -11.27 21.95 -1.19
CA THR A 256 -11.86 23.28 -0.97
C THR A 256 -13.37 23.24 -1.16
N LYS A 257 -13.86 22.63 -2.25
CA LYS A 257 -15.30 22.49 -2.50
C LYS A 257 -15.97 21.71 -1.38
N ARG A 258 -15.35 20.62 -0.92
CA ARG A 258 -15.89 19.81 0.18
C ARG A 258 -16.10 20.65 1.45
N PHE A 259 -15.10 21.42 1.88
CA PHE A 259 -15.25 22.29 3.05
C PHE A 259 -16.24 23.44 2.85
N GLN A 260 -16.40 23.95 1.62
CA GLN A 260 -17.41 24.98 1.32
C GLN A 260 -18.84 24.44 1.46
N THR A 261 -19.06 23.16 1.17
CA THR A 261 -20.36 22.49 1.28
C THR A 261 -20.57 21.75 2.60
N ALA A 262 -19.56 21.73 3.47
CA ALA A 262 -19.59 20.99 4.71
C ALA A 262 -20.64 21.56 5.68
N SER A 263 -21.33 20.66 6.38
CA SER A 263 -22.22 21.00 7.49
C SER A 263 -21.71 20.34 8.77
N GLY A 264 -21.86 21.00 9.91
CA GLY A 264 -21.39 20.48 11.20
C GLY A 264 -19.95 20.81 11.58
N MET A 265 -19.24 21.66 10.82
CA MET A 265 -17.98 22.24 11.26
C MET A 265 -18.20 23.23 12.41
N THR A 266 -17.31 23.21 13.40
CA THR A 266 -17.27 24.25 14.44
C THR A 266 -16.81 25.59 13.86
N ALA A 267 -17.02 26.68 14.62
CA ALA A 267 -16.52 28.01 14.25
C ALA A 267 -14.98 28.05 14.14
N ALA A 268 -14.29 27.30 15.01
CA ALA A 268 -12.83 27.19 14.99
C ALA A 268 -12.34 26.47 13.72
N GLN A 269 -12.96 25.34 13.37
CA GLN A 269 -12.68 24.59 12.15
C GLN A 269 -12.95 25.42 10.89
N SER A 270 -14.07 26.15 10.87
CA SER A 270 -14.41 27.05 9.76
C SER A 270 -13.39 28.18 9.59
N THR A 271 -12.88 28.71 10.70
CA THR A 271 -11.82 29.72 10.71
C THR A 271 -10.50 29.13 10.21
N ARG A 272 -10.15 27.93 10.65
CA ARG A 272 -8.96 27.20 10.20
C ARG A 272 -9.01 26.95 8.70
N PHE A 273 -10.14 26.50 8.17
CA PHE A 273 -10.36 26.35 6.73
C PHE A 273 -10.11 27.66 5.96
N LYS A 274 -10.71 28.78 6.41
CA LYS A 274 -10.52 30.09 5.77
C LYS A 274 -9.05 30.50 5.71
N ASN A 275 -8.31 30.29 6.80
CA ASN A 275 -6.88 30.59 6.86
C ASN A 275 -6.06 29.71 5.91
N LEU A 276 -6.38 28.41 5.84
CA LEU A 276 -5.72 27.48 4.93
C LEU A 276 -6.03 27.82 3.46
N LYS A 277 -7.29 28.15 3.14
CA LYS A 277 -7.65 28.62 1.80
C LYS A 277 -6.89 29.90 1.43
N ALA A 278 -6.81 30.88 2.33
CA ALA A 278 -6.04 32.10 2.08
C ALA A 278 -4.55 31.80 1.85
N LYS A 279 -3.97 30.87 2.60
CA LYS A 279 -2.58 30.40 2.39
C LYS A 279 -2.39 29.81 0.98
N PHE A 280 -3.34 29.01 0.50
CA PHE A 280 -3.30 28.46 -0.85
C PHE A 280 -3.50 29.53 -1.93
N ASP A 281 -4.47 30.42 -1.76
CA ASP A 281 -4.73 31.51 -2.72
C ASP A 281 -3.50 32.42 -2.87
N ASN A 282 -2.79 32.72 -1.77
CA ASN A 282 -1.55 33.50 -1.77
C ASN A 282 -0.34 32.74 -2.35
N ALA A 283 -0.44 31.42 -2.43
CA ALA A 283 0.57 30.57 -3.05
C ALA A 283 0.32 30.32 -4.55
N GLY A 284 -0.86 30.67 -5.07
CA GLY A 284 -1.21 30.64 -6.50
C GLY A 284 -0.28 31.46 -7.36
#